data_AF-J3NJY5-F1
#
_entry.id   AF-J3NJY5-F1
#
_cell.length_a   1.000
_cell.length_b   1.000
_cell.length_c   1.000
_cell.angle_alpha   90.00
_cell.angle_beta   90.00
_cell.angle_gamma   90.00
#
_symmetry.space_group_name_H-M   'P 1'
#
loop_
_entity.id
_entity.type
_entity.pdbx_description
1 polymer ?
#
loop_
_entity_poly.entity_id
_entity_poly.type
_entity_poly.pdbx_seq_one_letter_code
_entity_poly.pdbx_strand_id
1 'polypeptide(L)'
;MSFIMSSILSGLAIQATLLFASLARAQSFTIAGGQIFTPGLVVWNAPQPGTPMGGDTLHISIDVTANGRLNLPPYAAESPTKIHNITMFLYSRDTGRNFTISNGTATLNNNSFGDLMAQEPGSTVKHINWLWPNCLAGDGQPRDAGSARGVYNISIRQNFRLNGQDHYTVFDLPISVTNRIDSGLDRPPCDELSNPLLDEDRIDARSANSVGVLFAPGDATQVQFVDNSKNKGDGLGPSRGPANGLGSAASSTVGWHAGAVWVWGLCATLALFA
;
A
#
# COMPACT_ATOMS: atom_id res chain seq x y z
N MET A 1 33.97 -62.69 37.56
CA MET A 1 33.12 -63.75 37.00
C MET A 1 31.89 -63.06 36.42
N SER A 2 31.67 -63.20 35.11
CA SER A 2 30.47 -62.74 34.35
C SER A 2 30.23 -61.22 34.23
N PHE A 3 29.97 -60.59 33.09
CA PHE A 3 29.82 -60.99 31.68
C PHE A 3 30.18 -59.78 30.80
N ILE A 4 30.83 -60.03 29.66
CA ILE A 4 31.09 -59.10 28.56
C ILE A 4 29.95 -59.23 27.54
N MET A 5 29.42 -58.10 27.05
CA MET A 5 28.68 -57.78 25.79
C MET A 5 27.58 -56.77 26.13
N SER A 6 27.51 -55.57 25.56
CA SER A 6 27.27 -55.28 24.15
C SER A 6 27.52 -53.77 23.94
N SER A 7 28.52 -53.38 23.14
CA SER A 7 28.34 -52.80 21.79
C SER A 7 28.10 -51.29 21.75
N ILE A 8 29.22 -50.56 21.58
CA ILE A 8 29.45 -49.55 20.54
C ILE A 8 28.20 -48.88 19.94
N LEU A 9 27.97 -47.61 20.25
CA LEU A 9 27.55 -46.62 19.25
C LEU A 9 27.91 -45.20 19.71
N SER A 10 29.13 -44.83 19.34
CA SER A 10 29.62 -43.47 19.20
C SER A 10 28.83 -42.74 18.11
N GLY A 11 28.58 -41.44 18.27
CA GLY A 11 28.40 -40.55 17.12
C GLY A 11 27.31 -39.50 17.25
N LEU A 12 27.73 -38.27 17.60
CA LEU A 12 27.29 -37.01 16.99
C LEU A 12 25.79 -36.84 16.73
N ALA A 13 25.04 -36.31 17.70
CA ALA A 13 23.87 -35.50 17.40
C ALA A 13 24.29 -34.02 17.46
N ILE A 14 24.78 -33.54 16.32
CA ILE A 14 25.11 -32.14 16.05
C ILE A 14 23.85 -31.29 16.22
N GLN A 15 24.01 -30.17 16.93
CA GLN A 15 23.05 -29.07 17.05
C GLN A 15 22.49 -28.67 15.67
N ALA A 16 21.17 -28.72 15.51
CA ALA A 16 20.48 -28.03 14.42
C ALA A 16 19.61 -26.92 15.02
N THR A 17 20.25 -25.82 15.43
CA THR A 17 19.57 -24.57 15.73
C THR A 17 19.19 -23.91 14.39
N LEU A 18 17.99 -24.17 13.91
CA LEU A 18 17.42 -23.50 12.74
C LEU A 18 17.14 -22.03 13.07
N LEU A 19 18.11 -21.15 12.82
CA LEU A 19 17.90 -19.72 12.70
C LEU A 19 17.14 -19.46 11.39
N PHE A 20 15.81 -19.43 11.45
CA PHE A 20 15.03 -18.75 10.42
C PHE A 20 15.25 -17.24 10.59
N ALA A 21 16.31 -16.72 9.97
CA ALA A 21 16.43 -15.29 9.73
C ALA A 21 15.36 -14.92 8.69
N SER A 22 14.17 -14.54 9.14
CA SER A 22 13.21 -13.85 8.29
C SER A 22 13.86 -12.55 7.82
N LEU A 23 14.25 -12.48 6.54
CA LEU A 23 14.62 -11.24 5.91
C LEU A 23 13.37 -10.36 5.84
N ALA A 24 13.09 -9.60 6.90
CA ALA A 24 12.12 -8.54 6.85
C ALA A 24 12.66 -7.48 5.88
N ARG A 25 12.21 -7.52 4.62
CA ARG A 25 12.43 -6.41 3.68
C ARG A 25 11.64 -5.24 4.23
N ALA A 26 12.33 -4.27 4.83
CA ALA A 26 11.70 -3.01 5.17
C ALA A 26 11.22 -2.36 3.87
N GLN A 27 9.91 -2.35 3.63
CA GLN A 27 9.32 -1.55 2.56
C GLN A 27 9.36 -0.09 3.01
N SER A 28 10.04 0.75 2.25
CA SER A 28 10.05 2.19 2.46
C SER A 28 8.84 2.82 1.77
N PHE A 29 7.99 3.49 2.54
CA PHE A 29 6.85 4.25 2.02
C PHE A 29 7.17 5.74 1.97
N THR A 30 6.78 6.40 0.88
CA THR A 30 6.76 7.85 0.82
C THR A 30 5.41 8.34 1.34
N ILE A 31 5.38 8.81 2.58
CA ILE A 31 4.15 9.24 3.26
C ILE A 31 4.21 10.74 3.52
N ALA A 32 3.17 11.48 3.14
CA ALA A 32 3.00 12.87 3.53
C ALA A 32 1.52 13.23 3.65
N GLY A 33 1.17 14.03 4.65
CA GLY A 33 -0.23 14.43 4.89
C GLY A 33 -1.17 13.25 5.17
N GLY A 34 -0.65 12.12 5.65
CA GLY A 34 -1.42 10.88 5.86
C GLY A 34 -1.66 10.07 4.58
N GLN A 35 -1.18 10.52 3.43
CA GLN A 35 -1.27 9.81 2.15
C GLN A 35 0.04 9.09 1.84
N ILE A 36 -0.06 7.98 1.10
CA ILE A 36 1.07 7.18 0.65
C ILE A 36 1.19 7.33 -0.86
N PHE A 37 2.34 7.81 -1.31
CA PHE A 37 2.63 8.02 -2.72
C PHE A 37 3.15 6.72 -3.32
N THR A 38 2.46 6.25 -4.35
CA THR A 38 2.78 5.01 -5.04
C THR A 38 3.67 5.29 -6.25
N PRO A 39 4.33 4.27 -6.83
CA PRO A 39 5.00 4.41 -8.12
C PRO A 39 4.01 4.49 -9.28
N GLY A 40 2.97 5.33 -9.22
CA GLY A 40 1.94 5.43 -10.24
C GLY A 40 1.09 6.69 -10.11
N LEU A 41 0.00 6.78 -10.89
CA LEU A 41 -0.89 7.94 -10.87
C LEU A 41 -1.81 7.98 -9.63
N VAL A 42 -1.96 6.85 -8.95
CA VAL A 42 -2.83 6.73 -7.78
C VAL A 42 -2.07 7.11 -6.51
N VAL A 43 -2.70 7.93 -5.68
CA VAL A 43 -2.24 8.21 -4.31
C VAL A 43 -3.10 7.40 -3.34
N TRP A 44 -2.46 6.70 -2.41
CA TRP A 44 -3.14 5.81 -1.49
C TRP A 44 -3.49 6.54 -0.19
N ASN A 45 -4.77 6.61 0.17
CA ASN A 45 -5.23 7.33 1.36
C ASN A 45 -5.39 6.40 2.57
N ALA A 46 -5.89 5.18 2.36
CA ALA A 46 -6.14 4.23 3.44
C ALA A 46 -6.25 2.78 2.93
N PRO A 47 -5.92 1.78 3.79
CA PRO A 47 -5.40 1.88 5.16
C PRO A 47 -3.92 2.34 5.25
N GLN A 48 -3.41 2.58 6.45
CA GLN A 48 -1.98 2.79 6.69
C GLN A 48 -1.21 1.45 6.72
N PRO A 49 0.11 1.45 6.44
CA PRO A 49 0.90 0.22 6.52
C PRO A 49 0.83 -0.41 7.92
N GLY A 50 0.69 -1.73 7.98
CA GLY A 50 0.62 -2.51 9.21
C GLY A 50 -0.72 -2.44 9.95
N THR A 51 -1.74 -1.80 9.38
CA THR A 51 -3.06 -1.68 10.04
C THR A 51 -3.66 -3.07 10.30
N PRO A 52 -4.13 -3.35 11.53
CA PRO A 52 -4.99 -4.49 11.83
C PRO A 52 -6.37 -4.28 11.21
N MET A 53 -6.74 -5.16 10.28
CA MET A 53 -7.97 -5.10 9.52
C MET A 53 -8.98 -6.17 9.98
N GLY A 54 -10.26 -5.83 9.87
CA GLY A 54 -11.42 -6.65 10.24
C GLY A 54 -12.70 -5.92 9.88
N GLY A 55 -13.79 -6.20 10.59
CA GLY A 55 -15.12 -5.62 10.35
C GLY A 55 -15.89 -6.32 9.22
N ASP A 56 -16.91 -5.65 8.70
CA ASP A 56 -17.74 -6.20 7.64
C ASP A 56 -17.00 -6.25 6.31
N THR A 57 -16.31 -5.17 5.94
CA THR A 57 -15.59 -5.02 4.68
C THR A 57 -14.14 -4.53 4.91
N LEU A 58 -13.27 -4.86 3.97
CA LEU A 58 -11.99 -4.19 3.77
C LEU A 58 -12.24 -2.85 3.10
N HIS A 59 -12.03 -1.77 3.85
CA HIS A 59 -12.12 -0.40 3.36
C HIS A 59 -10.77 0.07 2.80
N ILE A 60 -10.74 0.42 1.52
CA ILE A 60 -9.57 1.01 0.84
C ILE A 60 -9.99 2.34 0.23
N SER A 61 -9.13 3.35 0.35
CA SER A 61 -9.35 4.66 -0.26
C SER A 61 -8.15 5.06 -1.10
N ILE A 62 -8.39 5.42 -2.35
CA ILE A 62 -7.36 5.87 -3.29
C ILE A 62 -7.79 7.15 -4.01
N ASP A 63 -6.88 8.10 -4.16
CA ASP A 63 -7.04 9.25 -5.05
C ASP A 63 -6.56 8.89 -6.47
N VAL A 64 -7.40 9.13 -7.46
CA VAL A 64 -7.15 8.78 -8.88
C VAL A 64 -6.81 10.00 -9.74
N THR A 65 -6.44 11.11 -9.11
CA THR A 65 -6.20 12.41 -9.76
C THR A 65 -4.74 12.82 -9.76
N ALA A 66 -3.80 11.91 -9.49
CA ALA A 66 -2.38 12.24 -9.40
C ALA A 66 -2.14 13.42 -8.45
N ASN A 67 -2.77 13.38 -7.27
CA ASN A 67 -2.75 14.45 -6.28
C ASN A 67 -3.30 15.78 -6.84
N GLY A 68 -4.46 15.72 -7.50
CA GLY A 68 -5.15 16.87 -8.10
C GLY A 68 -4.55 17.41 -9.41
N ARG A 69 -3.61 16.69 -10.05
CA ARG A 69 -2.94 17.09 -11.30
C ARG A 69 -3.52 16.45 -12.57
N LEU A 70 -4.31 15.40 -12.43
CA LEU A 70 -5.00 14.68 -13.50
C LEU A 70 -6.50 14.96 -13.43
N ASN A 71 -7.15 15.06 -14.59
CA ASN A 71 -8.60 15.16 -14.68
C ASN A 71 -9.30 13.89 -14.16
N LEU A 72 -10.60 13.98 -13.91
CA LEU A 72 -11.38 12.82 -13.48
C LEU A 72 -11.68 11.88 -14.66
N PRO A 73 -11.76 10.56 -14.43
CA PRO A 73 -12.28 9.63 -15.42
C PRO A 73 -13.76 9.93 -15.72
N PRO A 74 -14.27 9.64 -16.95
CA PRO A 74 -13.55 9.01 -18.05
C PRO A 74 -12.59 9.96 -18.78
N TYR A 75 -11.38 9.46 -19.05
CA TYR A 75 -10.34 10.20 -19.76
C TYR A 75 -10.61 10.23 -21.27
N ALA A 76 -10.18 11.31 -21.94
CA ALA A 76 -10.17 11.35 -23.40
C ALA A 76 -9.31 10.20 -23.96
N ALA A 77 -9.73 9.59 -25.07
CA ALA A 77 -9.05 8.44 -25.64
C ALA A 77 -7.58 8.78 -26.01
N GLU A 78 -7.37 10.00 -26.47
CA GLU A 78 -6.10 10.60 -26.89
C GLU A 78 -5.33 11.30 -25.74
N SER A 79 -5.84 11.28 -24.50
CA SER A 79 -5.17 11.94 -23.38
C SER A 79 -3.74 11.38 -23.20
N PRO A 80 -2.70 12.25 -23.17
CA PRO A 80 -1.32 11.83 -22.97
C PRO A 80 -1.09 11.19 -21.60
N THR A 81 -1.88 11.56 -20.59
CA THR A 81 -1.90 10.91 -19.28
C THR A 81 -3.31 10.41 -18.99
N LYS A 82 -3.42 9.14 -18.58
CA LYS A 82 -4.69 8.51 -18.19
C LYS A 82 -4.42 7.21 -17.45
N ILE A 83 -5.32 6.84 -16.56
CA ILE A 83 -5.35 5.48 -15.98
C ILE A 83 -6.11 4.58 -16.95
N HIS A 84 -5.49 3.50 -17.42
CA HIS A 84 -6.15 2.51 -18.27
C HIS A 84 -6.95 1.52 -17.43
N ASN A 85 -6.32 0.98 -16.37
CA ASN A 85 -6.99 0.15 -15.38
C ASN A 85 -6.24 0.13 -14.05
N ILE A 86 -6.97 -0.26 -13.00
CA ILE A 86 -6.42 -0.60 -11.69
C ILE A 86 -6.94 -1.99 -11.34
N THR A 87 -6.02 -2.87 -10.95
CA THR A 87 -6.39 -4.17 -10.36
C THR A 87 -5.82 -4.25 -8.96
N MET A 88 -6.57 -4.84 -8.04
CA MET A 88 -6.17 -4.97 -6.64
C MET A 88 -6.27 -6.41 -6.18
N PHE A 89 -5.32 -6.83 -5.35
CA PHE A 89 -5.26 -8.19 -4.81
C PHE A 89 -4.97 -8.15 -3.31
N LEU A 90 -5.61 -9.04 -2.55
CA LEU A 90 -5.23 -9.34 -1.17
C LEU A 90 -4.45 -10.65 -1.18
N TYR A 91 -3.15 -10.61 -0.93
CA TYR A 91 -2.32 -11.82 -1.01
C TYR A 91 -1.43 -12.00 0.22
N SER A 92 -1.12 -13.26 0.54
CA SER A 92 -0.17 -13.64 1.58
C SER A 92 0.57 -14.89 1.13
N ARG A 93 1.91 -14.82 1.16
CA ARG A 93 2.77 -15.97 0.90
C ARG A 93 2.75 -16.95 2.08
N ASP A 94 2.51 -16.48 3.28
CA ASP A 94 2.49 -17.29 4.50
C ASP A 94 1.26 -18.22 4.53
N THR A 95 0.10 -17.70 4.13
CA THR A 95 -1.15 -18.49 4.08
C THR A 95 -1.39 -19.13 2.71
N GLY A 96 -0.58 -18.80 1.71
CA GLY A 96 -0.75 -19.24 0.32
C GLY A 96 -2.00 -18.68 -0.37
N ARG A 97 -2.59 -17.60 0.15
CA ARG A 97 -3.83 -17.01 -0.36
C ARG A 97 -3.57 -15.82 -1.28
N ASN A 98 -4.39 -15.68 -2.31
CA ASN A 98 -4.40 -14.54 -3.22
C ASN A 98 -5.83 -14.30 -3.70
N PHE A 99 -6.46 -13.20 -3.29
CA PHE A 99 -7.84 -12.87 -3.63
C PHE A 99 -7.93 -11.64 -4.52
N THR A 100 -8.80 -11.66 -5.53
CA THR A 100 -9.12 -10.45 -6.29
C THR A 100 -9.95 -9.51 -5.42
N ILE A 101 -9.51 -8.25 -5.29
CA ILE A 101 -10.29 -7.17 -4.72
C ILE A 101 -10.99 -6.44 -5.86
N SER A 102 -12.31 -6.45 -5.85
CA SER A 102 -13.18 -5.84 -6.86
C SER A 102 -14.28 -5.00 -6.24
N ASN A 103 -14.90 -4.13 -7.04
CA ASN A 103 -16.15 -3.49 -6.67
C ASN A 103 -17.29 -4.49 -6.92
N GLY A 104 -17.83 -5.04 -5.84
CA GLY A 104 -18.78 -6.14 -5.90
C GLY A 104 -18.14 -7.43 -5.38
N THR A 105 -18.70 -7.94 -4.29
CA THR A 105 -18.65 -9.35 -3.94
C THR A 105 -19.16 -10.18 -5.09
N ALA A 106 -18.59 -11.36 -5.30
CA ALA A 106 -19.22 -12.40 -6.09
C ALA A 106 -20.63 -12.67 -5.50
N THR A 107 -21.64 -11.91 -5.94
CA THR A 107 -23.02 -12.33 -5.79
C THR A 107 -23.19 -13.45 -6.79
N LEU A 108 -23.64 -14.61 -6.30
CA LEU A 108 -23.77 -15.96 -6.89
C LEU A 108 -24.37 -16.08 -8.33
N ASN A 109 -24.53 -14.98 -9.06
CA ASN A 109 -25.20 -14.90 -10.35
C ASN A 109 -24.34 -14.11 -11.35
N ASN A 110 -23.18 -14.65 -11.74
CA ASN A 110 -22.52 -14.42 -13.04
C ASN A 110 -22.29 -12.96 -13.52
N ASN A 111 -22.16 -11.97 -12.64
CA ASN A 111 -21.97 -10.57 -13.03
C ASN A 111 -20.58 -10.06 -12.63
N SER A 112 -19.79 -9.76 -13.67
CA SER A 112 -18.49 -9.08 -13.70
C SER A 112 -18.04 -8.47 -12.37
N PHE A 113 -16.85 -8.86 -11.89
CA PHE A 113 -16.04 -8.05 -10.99
C PHE A 113 -16.10 -6.60 -11.48
N GLY A 114 -16.77 -5.72 -10.74
CA GLY A 114 -17.00 -4.34 -11.19
C GLY A 114 -15.66 -3.61 -11.30
N ASP A 115 -15.49 -2.84 -12.37
CA ASP A 115 -14.32 -1.99 -12.55
C ASP A 115 -14.22 -1.00 -11.38
N LEU A 116 -13.08 -1.03 -10.67
CA LEU A 116 -12.79 -0.12 -9.55
C LEU A 116 -12.87 1.34 -10.01
N MET A 117 -12.51 1.63 -11.26
CA MET A 117 -12.54 2.98 -11.83
C MET A 117 -13.94 3.47 -12.17
N ALA A 118 -14.92 2.56 -12.29
CA ALA A 118 -16.34 2.91 -12.49
C ALA A 118 -17.05 3.29 -11.17
N GLN A 119 -16.41 3.03 -10.02
CA GLN A 119 -16.97 3.40 -8.73
C GLN A 119 -16.95 4.93 -8.54
N GLU A 120 -18.01 5.45 -7.91
CA GLU A 120 -18.15 6.88 -7.58
C GLU A 120 -17.80 7.81 -8.77
N PRO A 121 -18.57 7.77 -9.87
CA PRO A 121 -18.32 8.64 -11.02
C PRO A 121 -18.24 10.11 -10.61
N GLY A 122 -17.22 10.83 -11.09
CA GLY A 122 -17.00 12.24 -10.72
C GLY A 122 -16.30 12.47 -9.37
N SER A 123 -15.93 11.42 -8.61
CA SER A 123 -15.13 11.55 -7.40
C SER A 123 -13.62 11.45 -7.68
N THR A 124 -12.83 12.32 -7.05
CA THR A 124 -11.35 12.27 -7.05
C THR A 124 -10.81 11.09 -6.25
N VAL A 125 -11.59 10.63 -5.28
CA VAL A 125 -11.28 9.50 -4.41
C VAL A 125 -12.22 8.34 -4.70
N LYS A 126 -11.67 7.12 -4.76
CA LYS A 126 -12.45 5.88 -4.84
C LYS A 126 -12.41 5.18 -3.48
N HIS A 127 -13.58 4.85 -2.94
CA HIS A 127 -13.75 4.09 -1.70
C HIS A 127 -14.14 2.64 -1.97
N ILE A 128 -13.18 1.74 -2.04
CA ILE A 128 -13.44 0.32 -2.25
C ILE A 128 -13.87 -0.30 -0.91
N ASN A 129 -15.08 -0.87 -0.89
CA ASN A 129 -15.62 -1.60 0.26
C ASN A 129 -15.77 -3.07 -0.14
N TRP A 130 -14.71 -3.85 0.08
CA TRP A 130 -14.66 -5.25 -0.35
C TRP A 130 -15.04 -6.19 0.79
N LEU A 131 -16.05 -7.05 0.61
CA LEU A 131 -16.48 -7.96 1.67
C LEU A 131 -15.44 -9.06 1.88
N TRP A 132 -15.07 -9.29 3.14
CA TRP A 132 -14.17 -10.39 3.48
C TRP A 132 -14.78 -11.75 3.11
N PRO A 133 -14.02 -12.65 2.47
CA PRO A 133 -14.46 -14.01 2.19
C PRO A 133 -14.49 -14.89 3.44
N ASN A 134 -15.28 -15.95 3.39
CA ASN A 134 -15.60 -16.78 4.56
C ASN A 134 -14.40 -17.37 5.30
N CYS A 135 -13.34 -17.78 4.61
CA CYS A 135 -12.17 -18.36 5.28
C CYS A 135 -11.38 -17.33 6.11
N LEU A 136 -11.60 -16.03 5.89
CA LEU A 136 -11.00 -14.97 6.72
C LEU A 136 -11.84 -14.63 7.95
N ALA A 137 -13.05 -15.17 8.12
CA ALA A 137 -13.87 -14.95 9.30
C ALA A 137 -13.17 -15.46 10.59
N GLY A 138 -13.37 -14.74 11.69
CA GLY A 138 -12.74 -15.04 12.98
C GLY A 138 -12.27 -13.79 13.71
N ASP A 139 -11.66 -13.99 14.87
CA ASP A 139 -11.15 -12.92 15.73
C ASP A 139 -9.79 -13.31 16.31
N GLY A 140 -8.85 -12.36 16.26
CA GLY A 140 -7.48 -12.53 16.72
C GLY A 140 -6.50 -13.08 15.69
N GLN A 141 -5.35 -13.49 16.24
CA GLN A 141 -4.17 -14.00 15.53
C GLN A 141 -4.43 -15.36 14.84
N PRO A 142 -3.58 -15.76 13.88
CA PRO A 142 -3.62 -17.10 13.29
C PRO A 142 -3.58 -18.16 14.39
N ARG A 143 -4.49 -19.14 14.34
CA ARG A 143 -4.60 -20.17 15.38
C ARG A 143 -3.62 -21.33 15.19
N ASP A 144 -3.36 -21.66 13.93
CA ASP A 144 -2.51 -22.77 13.50
C ASP A 144 -2.03 -22.52 12.06
N ALA A 145 -1.19 -23.43 11.54
CA ALA A 145 -0.62 -23.34 10.20
C ALA A 145 -1.65 -23.41 9.06
N GLY A 146 -2.88 -23.88 9.32
CA GLY A 146 -3.98 -23.90 8.36
C GLY A 146 -4.83 -22.63 8.37
N SER A 147 -4.56 -21.69 9.28
CA SER A 147 -5.31 -20.44 9.37
C SER A 147 -5.14 -19.59 8.12
N ALA A 148 -6.25 -19.16 7.53
CA ALA A 148 -6.21 -18.17 6.46
C ALA A 148 -5.99 -16.75 6.99
N ARG A 149 -6.00 -16.51 8.30
CA ARG A 149 -5.75 -15.19 8.89
C ARG A 149 -4.25 -14.95 9.04
N GLY A 150 -3.82 -13.69 9.17
CA GLY A 150 -2.40 -13.36 9.35
C GLY A 150 -1.96 -12.10 8.63
N VAL A 151 -0.70 -12.05 8.24
CA VAL A 151 -0.11 -10.92 7.50
C VAL A 151 -0.44 -11.05 6.02
N TYR A 152 -0.89 -9.94 5.43
CA TYR A 152 -1.27 -9.85 4.03
C TYR A 152 -0.71 -8.56 3.43
N ASN A 153 -0.54 -8.56 2.10
CA ASN A 153 -0.34 -7.36 1.32
C ASN A 153 -1.59 -7.06 0.51
N ILE A 154 -2.01 -5.79 0.52
CA ILE A 154 -2.91 -5.28 -0.51
C ILE A 154 -2.02 -4.79 -1.66
N SER A 155 -2.07 -5.53 -2.77
CA SER A 155 -1.33 -5.22 -3.99
C SER A 155 -2.19 -4.39 -4.92
N ILE A 156 -1.79 -3.15 -5.22
CA ILE A 156 -2.38 -2.35 -6.29
C ILE A 156 -1.48 -2.42 -7.53
N ARG A 157 -2.07 -2.79 -8.66
CA ARG A 157 -1.41 -2.87 -9.95
C ARG A 157 -2.06 -1.88 -10.90
N GLN A 158 -1.27 -0.91 -11.35
CA GLN A 158 -1.74 0.20 -12.15
C GLN A 158 -1.22 0.04 -13.57
N ASN A 159 -2.12 0.04 -14.56
CA ASN A 159 -1.77 0.24 -15.96
C ASN A 159 -2.19 1.65 -16.34
N PHE A 160 -1.24 2.50 -16.71
CA PHE A 160 -1.50 3.89 -17.00
C PHE A 160 -0.58 4.42 -18.09
N ARG A 161 -0.99 5.53 -18.69
CA ARG A 161 -0.14 6.35 -19.53
C ARG A 161 0.28 7.59 -18.77
N LEU A 162 1.55 7.98 -18.87
CA LEU A 162 2.08 9.24 -18.40
C LEU A 162 2.80 9.95 -19.54
N ASN A 163 2.30 11.12 -19.94
CA ASN A 163 2.89 11.97 -20.99
C ASN A 163 3.25 11.21 -22.29
N GLY A 164 2.36 10.31 -22.73
CA GLY A 164 2.54 9.53 -23.95
C GLY A 164 3.24 8.17 -23.78
N GLN A 165 3.78 7.86 -22.60
CA GLN A 165 4.42 6.57 -22.32
C GLN A 165 3.53 5.68 -21.46
N ASP A 166 3.35 4.43 -21.86
CA ASP A 166 2.57 3.45 -21.11
C ASP A 166 3.45 2.78 -20.05
N HIS A 167 2.91 2.63 -18.84
CA HIS A 167 3.59 2.12 -17.66
C HIS A 167 2.71 1.10 -16.93
N TYR A 168 3.38 0.15 -16.29
CA TYR A 168 2.76 -0.82 -15.40
C TYR A 168 3.51 -0.87 -14.08
N THR A 169 2.83 -0.69 -12.96
CA THR A 169 3.45 -0.65 -11.63
C THR A 169 2.72 -1.55 -10.65
N VAL A 170 3.45 -1.99 -9.62
CA VAL A 170 2.96 -2.88 -8.57
C VAL A 170 3.35 -2.30 -7.22
N PHE A 171 2.37 -1.99 -6.37
CA PHE A 171 2.63 -1.47 -5.04
C PHE A 171 1.93 -2.33 -4.00
N ASP A 172 2.68 -2.80 -3.01
CA ASP A 172 2.19 -3.70 -1.98
C ASP A 172 2.16 -2.98 -0.63
N LEU A 173 0.97 -2.88 -0.05
CA LEU A 173 0.76 -2.34 1.29
C LEU A 173 0.56 -3.47 2.30
N PRO A 174 1.42 -3.64 3.31
CA PRO A 174 1.25 -4.65 4.35
C PRO A 174 0.11 -4.27 5.28
N ILE A 175 -0.71 -5.26 5.65
CA ILE A 175 -1.77 -5.20 6.65
C ILE A 175 -1.76 -6.51 7.47
N SER A 176 -2.55 -6.57 8.54
CA SER A 176 -2.81 -7.85 9.22
C SER A 176 -4.31 -8.11 9.33
N VAL A 177 -4.76 -9.30 8.99
CA VAL A 177 -6.16 -9.73 9.13
C VAL A 177 -6.31 -10.37 10.51
N THR A 178 -6.44 -9.52 11.53
CA THR A 178 -6.43 -9.94 12.94
C THR A 178 -7.60 -9.40 13.75
N ASN A 179 -8.22 -8.29 13.34
CA ASN A 179 -9.44 -7.81 13.99
C ASN A 179 -10.64 -8.70 13.61
N ARG A 180 -11.65 -8.71 14.48
CA ARG A 180 -12.87 -9.50 14.31
C ARG A 180 -13.51 -9.30 12.93
N ILE A 181 -13.79 -10.40 12.26
CA ILE A 181 -14.62 -10.51 11.06
C ILE A 181 -15.71 -11.52 11.39
N ASP A 182 -16.96 -11.07 11.43
CA ASP A 182 -18.09 -11.94 11.77
C ASP A 182 -18.34 -12.97 10.67
N SER A 183 -18.72 -14.20 11.05
CA SER A 183 -19.23 -15.18 10.10
C SER A 183 -20.58 -14.74 9.53
N GLY A 184 -20.83 -14.97 8.24
CA GLY A 184 -22.13 -14.67 7.64
C GLY A 184 -22.32 -15.43 6.33
N LEU A 185 -23.57 -15.83 6.02
CA LEU A 185 -23.89 -16.56 4.79
C LEU A 185 -23.76 -15.70 3.53
N ASP A 186 -23.80 -14.38 3.67
CA ASP A 186 -23.68 -13.43 2.56
C ASP A 186 -22.23 -13.17 2.14
N ARG A 187 -21.25 -13.73 2.87
CA ARG A 187 -19.84 -13.62 2.51
C ARG A 187 -19.47 -14.63 1.42
N PRO A 188 -18.68 -14.24 0.41
CA PRO A 188 -18.30 -15.14 -0.66
C PRO A 188 -17.41 -16.28 -0.15
N PRO A 189 -17.54 -17.49 -0.72
CA PRO A 189 -16.57 -18.56 -0.55
C PRO A 189 -15.17 -18.11 -1.01
N CYS A 190 -14.12 -18.56 -0.32
CA CYS A 190 -12.75 -18.18 -0.67
C CYS A 190 -12.33 -18.64 -2.07
N ASP A 191 -12.80 -19.82 -2.49
CA ASP A 191 -12.42 -20.40 -3.78
C ASP A 191 -12.99 -19.61 -4.96
N GLU A 192 -14.08 -18.86 -4.78
CA GLU A 192 -14.65 -17.99 -5.83
C GLU A 192 -13.81 -16.74 -6.10
N LEU A 193 -13.05 -16.30 -5.10
CA LEU A 193 -12.20 -15.11 -5.18
C LEU A 193 -10.72 -15.45 -5.34
N SER A 194 -10.37 -16.73 -5.18
CA SER A 194 -8.99 -17.20 -5.17
C SER A 194 -8.38 -17.14 -6.56
N ASN A 195 -7.15 -16.64 -6.63
CA ASN A 195 -6.30 -16.69 -7.80
C ASN A 195 -5.06 -17.52 -7.49
N PRO A 196 -4.37 -18.04 -8.52
CA PRO A 196 -3.02 -18.55 -8.34
C PRO A 196 -2.11 -17.49 -7.71
N LEU A 197 -1.33 -17.89 -6.71
CA LEU A 197 -0.25 -17.04 -6.19
C LEU A 197 0.90 -17.05 -7.21
N LEU A 198 1.33 -15.87 -7.65
CA LEU A 198 2.44 -15.75 -8.59
C LEU A 198 3.77 -15.67 -7.84
N ASP A 199 4.79 -16.33 -8.38
CA ASP A 199 6.15 -16.24 -7.88
C ASP A 199 6.75 -14.84 -8.08
N GLU A 200 7.73 -14.46 -7.25
CA GLU A 200 8.33 -13.10 -7.30
C GLU A 200 9.03 -12.83 -8.64
N ASP A 201 9.61 -13.86 -9.27
CA ASP A 201 10.22 -13.74 -10.60
C ASP A 201 9.19 -13.46 -11.70
N ARG A 202 7.94 -13.88 -11.51
CA ARG A 202 6.82 -13.61 -12.42
C ARG A 202 6.23 -12.22 -12.21
N ILE A 203 6.33 -11.67 -11.01
CA ILE A 203 5.97 -10.28 -10.69
C ILE A 203 7.27 -9.49 -10.50
N ASP A 204 7.92 -9.11 -11.59
CA ASP A 204 9.10 -8.23 -11.55
C ASP A 204 8.70 -6.79 -11.15
N ALA A 205 8.30 -6.63 -9.89
CA ALA A 205 7.83 -5.38 -9.31
C ALA A 205 8.94 -4.31 -9.33
N ARG A 206 10.21 -4.74 -9.28
CA ARG A 206 11.35 -3.81 -9.37
C ARG A 206 11.39 -3.14 -10.74
N SER A 207 11.31 -3.92 -11.81
CA SER A 207 11.29 -3.36 -13.17
C SER A 207 9.99 -2.62 -13.46
N ALA A 208 8.85 -3.14 -12.98
CA ALA A 208 7.56 -2.47 -13.09
C ALA A 208 7.59 -1.06 -12.46
N ASN A 209 8.21 -0.93 -11.30
CA ASN A 209 8.27 0.34 -10.55
C ASN A 209 9.44 1.25 -10.96
N SER A 210 10.00 1.06 -12.15
CA SER A 210 11.13 1.86 -12.66
C SER A 210 10.82 3.35 -12.81
N VAL A 211 9.54 3.72 -12.91
CA VAL A 211 9.07 5.12 -12.90
C VAL A 211 9.30 5.84 -11.56
N GLY A 212 9.54 5.11 -10.47
CA GLY A 212 9.70 5.68 -9.15
C GLY A 212 8.40 6.23 -8.56
N VAL A 213 8.48 6.76 -7.33
CA VAL A 213 7.34 7.38 -6.65
C VAL A 213 6.99 8.70 -7.32
N LEU A 214 5.71 8.89 -7.65
CA LEU A 214 5.22 10.10 -8.32
C LEU A 214 4.37 10.97 -7.38
N PHE A 215 4.35 12.28 -7.65
CA PHE A 215 3.45 13.28 -7.04
C PHE A 215 3.58 13.52 -5.53
N ALA A 216 4.59 12.93 -4.89
CA ALA A 216 4.97 13.23 -3.51
C ALA A 216 5.35 14.72 -3.34
N PRO A 217 5.31 15.29 -2.12
CA PRO A 217 5.79 16.65 -1.91
C PRO A 217 7.23 16.81 -2.37
N GLY A 218 7.48 17.85 -3.18
CA GLY A 218 8.77 18.08 -3.83
C GLY A 218 8.96 17.38 -5.18
N ASP A 219 8.03 16.50 -5.59
CA ASP A 219 8.06 15.88 -6.91
C ASP A 219 7.60 16.85 -8.02
N ALA A 220 8.44 16.94 -9.06
CA ALA A 220 8.28 17.87 -10.17
C ALA A 220 7.58 17.24 -11.40
N THR A 221 7.04 16.01 -11.28
CA THR A 221 6.35 15.34 -12.39
C THR A 221 5.18 16.18 -12.89
N GLN A 222 5.26 16.58 -14.17
CA GLN A 222 4.20 17.31 -14.85
C GLN A 222 3.23 16.33 -15.54
N VAL A 223 1.95 16.68 -15.57
CA VAL A 223 0.91 15.87 -16.18
C VAL A 223 0.36 16.60 -17.41
N GLN A 224 0.44 15.96 -18.56
CA GLN A 224 -0.22 16.39 -19.78
C GLN A 224 -1.54 15.64 -19.93
N PHE A 225 -2.64 16.35 -20.10
CA PHE A 225 -3.96 15.75 -20.29
C PHE A 225 -4.78 16.55 -21.30
N VAL A 226 -5.77 15.90 -21.90
CA VAL A 226 -6.79 16.56 -22.71
C VAL A 226 -7.99 16.84 -21.82
N ASP A 227 -8.38 18.11 -21.75
CA ASP A 227 -9.56 18.53 -20.99
C ASP A 227 -10.83 18.12 -21.76
N ASN A 228 -11.62 17.23 -21.16
CA ASN A 228 -12.89 16.77 -21.71
C ASN A 228 -14.04 17.77 -21.47
N SER A 229 -13.76 18.99 -21.02
CA SER A 229 -14.75 20.03 -20.74
C SER A 229 -15.49 20.54 -21.99
N LYS A 230 -16.39 19.73 -22.54
CA LYS A 230 -17.55 20.20 -23.31
C LYS A 230 -18.76 20.51 -22.42
N ASN A 231 -18.69 20.22 -21.12
CA ASN A 231 -19.70 20.61 -20.14
C ASN A 231 -19.19 21.75 -19.24
N LYS A 232 -19.74 22.95 -19.43
CA LYS A 232 -19.70 24.06 -18.46
C LYS A 232 -20.59 23.70 -17.26
N GLY A 233 -20.13 22.78 -16.42
CA GLY A 233 -20.74 22.51 -15.12
C GLY A 233 -19.64 22.62 -14.07
N ASP A 234 -19.99 23.19 -12.92
CA ASP A 234 -19.11 23.60 -11.81
C ASP A 234 -18.40 22.42 -11.08
N GLY A 235 -17.83 21.48 -11.82
CA GLY A 235 -16.96 20.45 -11.30
C GLY A 235 -15.63 21.06 -10.88
N LEU A 236 -15.18 20.73 -9.68
CA LEU A 236 -13.84 21.02 -9.16
C LEU A 236 -12.79 20.34 -10.04
N GLY A 237 -12.53 20.91 -11.21
CA GLY A 237 -11.42 20.52 -12.08
C GLY A 237 -10.08 20.82 -11.41
N PRO A 238 -8.99 20.19 -11.88
CA PRO A 238 -7.67 20.42 -11.32
C PRO A 238 -7.35 21.92 -11.36
N SER A 239 -6.97 22.49 -10.21
CA SER A 239 -6.50 23.87 -10.16
C SER A 239 -5.37 24.04 -11.17
N ARG A 240 -5.56 24.95 -12.12
CA ARG A 240 -4.52 25.35 -13.06
C ARG A 240 -3.27 25.73 -12.26
N GLY A 241 -2.12 25.23 -12.69
CA GLY A 241 -0.81 25.61 -12.15
C GLY A 241 -0.61 27.14 -12.11
N PRO A 242 0.41 27.59 -11.38
CA PRO A 242 0.40 28.86 -10.65
C PRO A 242 0.31 30.06 -11.60
N ALA A 243 -0.88 30.62 -11.71
CA ALA A 243 -1.10 32.00 -12.12
C ALA A 243 -1.69 32.75 -10.92
N ASN A 244 -0.80 33.36 -10.14
CA ASN A 244 -1.10 34.43 -9.17
C ASN A 244 -2.29 34.20 -8.23
N GLY A 245 -2.10 33.35 -7.22
CA GLY A 245 -2.99 33.27 -6.06
C GLY A 245 -2.63 34.31 -4.99
N LEU A 246 -3.40 35.40 -4.94
CA LEU A 246 -3.47 36.32 -3.81
C LEU A 246 -4.01 35.57 -2.58
N GLY A 247 -3.23 35.48 -1.51
CA GLY A 247 -3.64 34.84 -0.26
C GLY A 247 -2.50 34.71 0.76
N SER A 248 -1.78 35.79 1.03
CA SER A 248 -0.92 35.88 2.22
C SER A 248 -1.76 36.19 3.45
N ALA A 249 -1.87 35.24 4.37
CA ALA A 249 -2.06 35.52 5.80
C ALA A 249 -1.58 34.34 6.65
N ALA A 250 -0.84 34.67 7.71
CA ALA A 250 -0.32 33.82 8.77
C ALA A 250 0.90 32.94 8.43
N SER A 251 2.04 33.64 8.40
CA SER A 251 3.37 33.12 8.70
C SER A 251 3.45 32.64 10.16
N SER A 252 3.93 31.41 10.37
CA SER A 252 4.63 31.03 11.60
C SER A 252 5.56 29.87 11.30
N THR A 253 6.68 30.19 10.65
CA THR A 253 7.89 29.38 10.64
C THR A 253 8.59 29.53 12.00
N VAL A 254 8.62 28.48 12.81
CA VAL A 254 9.50 28.42 13.99
C VAL A 254 10.90 28.09 13.50
N GLY A 255 11.67 29.13 13.21
CA GLY A 255 13.09 29.04 12.91
C GLY A 255 13.90 28.79 14.17
N TRP A 256 14.52 27.62 14.26
CA TRP A 256 15.60 27.35 15.22
C TRP A 256 16.87 28.03 14.72
N HIS A 257 17.18 29.24 15.18
CA HIS A 257 18.55 29.79 15.28
C HIS A 257 18.50 31.15 15.99
N ALA A 258 18.64 31.17 17.31
CA ALA A 258 19.13 32.34 18.05
C ALA A 258 19.54 31.91 19.47
N GLY A 259 20.84 31.94 19.75
CA GLY A 259 21.35 31.62 21.08
C GLY A 259 22.87 31.55 21.19
N ALA A 260 23.60 32.39 20.46
CA ALA A 260 25.01 32.64 20.73
C ALA A 260 25.12 33.90 21.60
N VAL A 261 25.13 33.71 22.93
CA VAL A 261 25.52 34.76 23.87
C VAL A 261 26.89 34.41 24.44
N TRP A 262 27.82 35.30 24.15
CA TRP A 262 29.18 35.32 24.65
C TRP A 262 29.19 35.58 26.16
N VAL A 263 29.92 34.77 26.92
CA VAL A 263 30.44 35.16 28.24
C VAL A 263 31.94 34.89 28.22
N TRP A 264 32.72 35.96 28.31
CA TRP A 264 34.16 35.91 28.53
C TRP A 264 34.46 35.60 29.99
N GLY A 265 35.38 34.66 30.19
CA GLY A 265 36.52 34.75 31.11
C GLY A 265 36.27 34.88 32.60
N LEU A 266 36.66 33.85 33.36
CA LEU A 266 37.62 34.03 34.45
C LEU A 266 38.30 32.69 34.82
N CYS A 267 39.61 32.80 34.97
CA CYS A 267 40.57 31.76 35.34
C CYS A 267 40.27 31.17 36.73
N ALA A 268 40.60 29.90 36.95
CA ALA A 268 41.79 29.53 37.73
C ALA A 268 41.81 28.01 38.02
N THR A 269 43.04 27.50 37.91
CA THR A 269 43.57 26.18 38.22
C THR A 269 43.31 25.68 39.65
N LEU A 270 43.18 24.36 39.82
CA LEU A 270 43.75 23.51 40.88
C LEU A 270 43.39 22.04 40.54
N ALA A 271 44.29 21.28 39.92
CA ALA A 271 45.37 20.49 40.54
C ALA A 271 44.89 19.20 41.23
N LEU A 272 45.55 18.12 40.83
CA LEU A 272 45.55 16.75 41.34
C LEU A 272 45.48 16.57 42.88
N PHE A 273 45.09 15.33 43.24
CA PHE A 273 45.25 14.58 44.49
C PHE A 273 44.05 14.49 45.44
N ALA A 274 43.32 13.37 45.35
CA ALA A 274 43.23 12.33 46.40
C ALA A 274 42.61 11.06 45.81
#